data_AF-A0A7K0ZT90-F1
#
_entry.id   AF-A0A7K0ZT90-F1
#
_cell.length_a   1.000
_cell.length_b   1.000
_cell.length_c   1.000
_cell.angle_alpha   90.00
_cell.angle_beta   90.00
_cell.angle_gamma   90.00
#
_symmetry.space_group_name_H-M   'P 1'
#
loop_
_entity.id
_entity.type
_entity.pdbx_description
1 polymer ?
#
loop_
_entity_poly.entity_id
_entity_poly.type
_entity_poly.pdbx_seq_one_letter_code
_entity_poly.pdbx_strand_id
1 'polypeptide(L)'
;MSQRSVSLPMYDFPEVHESTRLIVSAIVAALQRLGEDAVLDEPNSSMHAELMRYWRNDNTLLSQSCGLPFIEDLHKYVDVLGTPTWAGIS
;
A
#
# COMPACT_ATOMS: atom_id res chain seq x y z
N MET A 1 7.46 -6.88 -18.97
CA MET A 1 7.82 -6.40 -17.61
C MET A 1 6.63 -6.74 -16.73
N SER A 2 6.85 -7.17 -15.49
CA SER A 2 5.74 -7.52 -14.59
C SER A 2 5.19 -6.22 -14.00
N GLN A 3 3.87 -6.05 -14.02
CA GLN A 3 3.20 -4.92 -13.38
C GLN A 3 3.52 -4.90 -11.88
N ARG A 4 3.69 -3.71 -11.32
CA ARG A 4 4.05 -3.51 -9.91
C ARG A 4 2.88 -2.94 -9.12
N SER A 5 2.52 -3.59 -8.03
CA SER A 5 1.29 -3.29 -7.29
C SER A 5 1.44 -2.10 -6.32
N VAL A 6 0.36 -1.33 -6.22
CA VAL A 6 0.20 -0.23 -5.27
C VAL A 6 -1.09 -0.43 -4.46
N SER A 7 -0.98 -0.45 -3.13
CA SER A 7 -2.13 -0.62 -2.22
C SER A 7 -2.06 0.28 -0.98
N LEU A 8 -3.01 1.21 -0.82
CA LEU A 8 -3.08 2.10 0.34
C LEU A 8 -4.57 2.30 0.69
N PRO A 9 -5.16 1.45 1.54
CA PRO A 9 -4.79 1.31 2.94
C PRO A 9 -4.70 -0.16 3.39
N MET A 10 -4.11 -0.40 4.56
CA MET A 10 -4.10 -1.77 5.14
C MET A 10 -5.52 -2.25 5.52
N TYR A 11 -6.36 -1.30 5.97
CA TYR A 11 -7.77 -1.53 6.25
C TYR A 11 -8.57 -0.58 5.38
N ASP A 12 -9.47 -1.12 4.56
CA ASP A 12 -10.39 -0.32 3.78
C ASP A 12 -11.82 -0.61 4.23
N PHE A 13 -12.53 0.46 4.59
CA PHE A 13 -13.90 0.37 5.06
C PHE A 13 -14.85 0.71 3.91
N PRO A 14 -15.96 -0.04 3.73
CA PRO A 14 -16.91 0.19 2.64
C PRO A 14 -17.37 1.65 2.51
N GLU A 15 -17.49 2.35 3.63
CA GLU A 15 -17.95 3.74 3.72
C GLU A 15 -16.98 4.74 3.07
N VAL A 16 -15.69 4.41 2.98
CA VAL A 16 -14.64 5.30 2.43
C VAL A 16 -13.91 4.71 1.23
N HIS A 17 -14.23 3.47 0.83
CA HIS A 17 -13.58 2.72 -0.25
C HIS A 17 -13.43 3.53 -1.55
N GLU A 18 -14.46 4.28 -1.97
CA GLU A 18 -14.33 5.09 -3.19
C GLU A 18 -13.32 6.24 -3.03
N SER A 19 -13.27 6.87 -1.86
CA SER A 19 -12.29 7.93 -1.58
C SER A 19 -10.87 7.36 -1.53
N THR A 20 -10.71 6.20 -0.89
CA THR A 20 -9.49 5.40 -0.90
C THR A 20 -9.02 5.13 -2.33
N ARG A 21 -9.89 4.55 -3.16
CA ARG A 21 -9.60 4.17 -4.55
C ARG A 21 -9.16 5.36 -5.40
N LEU A 22 -9.78 6.53 -5.21
CA LEU A 22 -9.39 7.77 -5.91
C LEU A 22 -7.98 8.23 -5.53
N ILE A 23 -7.63 8.17 -4.23
CA ILE A 23 -6.28 8.52 -3.77
C ILE A 23 -5.24 7.56 -4.33
N VAL A 24 -5.48 6.25 -4.25
CA VAL A 24 -4.57 5.22 -4.78
C VAL A 24 -4.40 5.39 -6.30
N SER A 25 -5.49 5.63 -7.03
CA SER A 25 -5.46 5.86 -8.47
C SER A 25 -4.62 7.09 -8.85
N ALA A 26 -4.71 8.17 -8.07
CA ALA A 26 -3.89 9.37 -8.28
C ALA A 26 -2.39 9.10 -8.04
N ILE A 27 -2.06 8.28 -7.04
CA ILE A 27 -0.69 7.86 -6.74
C ILE A 27 -0.15 6.97 -7.87
N VAL A 28 -0.92 5.98 -8.33
CA VAL A 28 -0.57 5.13 -9.48
C VAL A 28 -0.28 5.99 -10.71
N ALA A 29 -1.16 6.94 -11.04
CA ALA A 29 -0.95 7.85 -12.17
C ALA A 29 0.28 8.75 -12.01
N ALA A 30 0.67 9.10 -10.77
CA ALA A 30 1.91 9.83 -10.51
C ALA A 30 3.15 8.94 -10.72
N LEU A 31 3.12 7.69 -10.25
CA LEU A 31 4.21 6.72 -10.43
C LEU A 31 4.40 6.35 -11.91
N GLN A 32 3.32 6.15 -12.65
CA GLN A 32 3.37 5.91 -14.10
C GLN A 32 4.02 7.07 -14.86
N ARG A 33 3.75 8.32 -14.46
CA ARG A 33 4.41 9.50 -15.04
C ARG A 33 5.92 9.57 -14.74
N LEU A 34 6.39 8.86 -13.72
CA LEU A 34 7.80 8.69 -13.41
C LEU A 34 8.44 7.50 -14.14
N GLY A 35 7.67 6.75 -14.93
CA GLY A 35 8.14 5.60 -15.71
C GLY A 35 7.98 4.24 -15.04
N GLU A 36 7.31 4.17 -13.88
CA GLU A 36 7.00 2.89 -13.23
C GLU A 36 5.81 2.19 -13.90
N ASP A 37 5.88 0.86 -14.03
CA ASP A 37 4.76 0.01 -14.48
C ASP A 37 3.78 -0.26 -13.33
N ALA A 38 3.34 0.82 -12.68
CA ALA A 38 2.53 0.78 -11.47
C ALA A 38 1.07 0.48 -11.80
N VAL A 39 0.44 -0.37 -10.99
CA VAL A 39 -0.98 -0.71 -11.07
C VAL A 39 -1.63 -0.65 -9.69
N LEU A 40 -2.90 -0.27 -9.67
CA LEU A 40 -3.73 -0.42 -8.49
C LEU A 40 -4.05 -1.90 -8.30
N ASP A 41 -3.73 -2.44 -7.14
CA ASP A 41 -4.03 -3.82 -6.76
C ASP A 41 -4.33 -3.84 -5.27
N GLU A 42 -5.50 -4.32 -4.89
CA GLU A 42 -5.97 -4.30 -3.51
C GLU A 42 -5.92 -5.70 -2.91
N PRO A 43 -5.41 -5.87 -1.67
CA PRO A 43 -5.44 -7.17 -1.03
C PRO A 43 -6.89 -7.60 -0.79
N ASN A 44 -7.26 -8.79 -1.26
CA ASN A 44 -8.59 -9.37 -1.09
C ASN A 44 -8.92 -9.75 0.38
N SER A 45 -8.01 -9.51 1.32
CA SER A 45 -8.11 -9.93 2.72
C SER A 45 -7.34 -9.00 3.64
N SER A 46 -7.95 -8.67 4.78
CA SER A 46 -7.29 -7.93 5.86
C SER A 46 -6.63 -8.86 6.89
N MET A 47 -6.56 -10.18 6.63
CA MET A 47 -5.88 -11.12 7.51
C MET A 47 -4.37 -10.89 7.48
N HIS A 48 -3.75 -10.82 8.66
CA HIS A 48 -2.32 -10.50 8.79
C HIS A 48 -1.42 -11.41 7.95
N ALA A 49 -1.66 -12.73 7.93
CA ALA A 49 -0.84 -13.66 7.14
C ALA A 49 -0.93 -13.39 5.63
N GLU A 50 -2.09 -12.99 5.13
CA GLU A 50 -2.28 -12.65 3.72
C GLU A 50 -1.64 -11.30 3.37
N LEU A 51 -1.79 -10.30 4.25
CA LEU A 51 -1.11 -9.01 4.12
C LEU A 51 0.42 -9.16 4.13
N MET A 52 0.97 -10.01 5.01
CA MET A 52 2.42 -10.30 5.01
C MET A 52 2.89 -10.93 3.71
N ARG A 53 2.11 -11.86 3.13
CA ARG A 53 2.43 -12.43 1.80
C ARG A 53 2.38 -11.37 0.71
N TYR A 54 1.40 -10.47 0.78
CA TYR A 54 1.25 -9.37 -0.15
C TYR A 54 2.45 -8.40 -0.07
N TRP A 55 2.79 -7.92 1.13
CA TRP A 55 3.88 -6.96 1.32
C TRP A 55 5.26 -7.51 0.95
N ARG A 56 5.49 -8.82 1.11
CA ARG A 56 6.75 -9.48 0.73
C ARG A 56 6.86 -9.80 -0.75
N ASN A 57 5.81 -9.57 -1.54
CA ASN A 57 5.85 -9.85 -2.97
C ASN A 57 6.82 -8.89 -3.66
N ASP A 58 7.76 -9.41 -4.46
CA ASP A 58 8.74 -8.61 -5.20
C ASP A 58 8.09 -7.63 -6.20
N ASN A 59 6.83 -7.88 -6.58
CA ASN A 59 6.05 -6.97 -7.41
C ASN A 59 5.40 -5.82 -6.63
N THR A 60 5.45 -5.82 -5.29
CA THR A 60 4.91 -4.72 -4.48
C THR A 60 5.79 -3.49 -4.64
N LEU A 61 5.26 -2.43 -5.25
CA LEU A 61 5.96 -1.15 -5.43
C LEU A 61 5.74 -0.23 -4.22
N LEU A 62 4.50 -0.14 -3.74
CA LEU A 62 4.14 0.75 -2.65
C LEU A 62 2.95 0.17 -1.88
N SER A 63 3.08 0.11 -0.55
CA SER A 63 1.97 -0.30 0.31
C SER A 63 1.99 0.41 1.66
N GLN A 64 0.92 0.25 2.43
CA GLN A 64 0.82 0.69 3.82
C GLN A 64 0.67 -0.52 4.72
N SER A 65 1.46 -0.53 5.80
CA SER A 65 1.29 -1.45 6.92
C SER A 65 1.14 -0.66 8.22
N CYS A 66 0.59 -1.30 9.25
CA CYS A 66 0.82 -0.87 10.63
C CYS A 66 2.32 -0.95 10.98
N GLY A 67 2.71 -0.29 12.08
CA GLY A 67 4.09 -0.32 12.57
C GLY A 67 4.54 -1.67 13.13
N LEU A 68 3.62 -2.46 13.72
CA LEU A 68 3.95 -3.74 14.34
C LEU A 68 4.52 -4.77 13.33
N PRO A 69 3.88 -5.04 12.17
CA PRO A 69 4.45 -5.92 11.15
C PRO A 69 5.87 -5.53 10.70
N PHE A 70 6.13 -4.22 10.60
CA PHE A 70 7.45 -3.69 10.23
C PHE A 70 8.52 -4.07 11.25
N ILE A 71 8.26 -3.82 12.53
CA ILE A 71 9.20 -4.12 13.62
C ILE A 71 9.48 -5.62 13.72
N GLU A 72 8.46 -6.46 13.56
CA GLU A 72 8.61 -7.91 13.78
C GLU A 72 9.39 -8.61 12.66
N ASP A 73 9.05 -8.38 11.39
CA ASP A 73 9.67 -9.12 10.28
C ASP A 73 9.69 -8.39 8.94
N LEU A 74 8.76 -7.46 8.70
CA LEU A 74 8.60 -6.86 7.37
C LEU A 74 9.79 -5.93 6.99
N HIS A 75 10.52 -5.37 7.96
CA HIS A 75 11.73 -4.57 7.72
C HIS A 75 12.85 -5.30 6.95
N LYS A 76 12.79 -6.63 6.83
CA LYS A 76 13.76 -7.41 6.05
C LYS A 76 13.47 -7.40 4.55
N TYR A 77 12.27 -6.97 4.16
CA TYR A 77 11.74 -7.10 2.80
C TYR A 77 11.41 -5.76 2.15
N VAL A 78 11.17 -4.71 2.95
CA VAL A 78 10.71 -3.41 2.45
C VAL A 78 11.43 -2.27 3.16
N ASP A 79 11.51 -1.13 2.48
CA ASP A 79 11.97 0.13 3.04
C ASP A 79 10.78 1.04 3.42
N VAL A 80 10.98 1.88 4.44
CA VAL A 80 9.97 2.87 4.85
C VAL A 80 10.17 4.16 4.05
N LEU A 81 9.16 4.56 3.28
CA LEU A 81 9.15 5.84 2.55
C LEU A 81 8.64 7.01 3.40
N GLY A 82 7.81 6.73 4.41
CA GLY A 82 7.28 7.75 5.31
C GLY A 82 6.26 7.20 6.30
N THR A 83 5.98 8.00 7.32
CA THR A 83 5.00 7.72 8.37
C THR A 83 3.97 8.85 8.42
N PRO A 84 2.88 8.77 7.63
CA PRO A 84 1.84 9.80 7.63
C PRO A 84 1.30 9.99 9.06
N THR A 85 1.29 11.22 9.53
CA THR A 85 0.72 11.59 10.82
C THR A 85 -0.56 12.38 10.60
N TRP A 86 -1.60 12.05 11.36
CA TRP A 86 -2.81 12.85 11.38
C TRP A 86 -2.57 14.12 12.20
N ALA A 87 -2.65 15.28 11.55
CA ALA A 87 -2.40 16.58 12.19
C ALA A 87 -3.65 17.19 12.86
N GLY A 88 -4.78 16.48 12.91
CA GLY A 88 -5.92 16.92 13.72
C GLY A 88 -6.78 18.03 13.14
N ILE A 89 -6.84 18.20 11.81
CA ILE A 89 -7.81 19.15 11.23
C ILE A 89 -9.22 18.54 11.41
N SER A 90 -9.87 18.96 12.49
CA SER A 90 -11.30 18.81 12.77
C SER A 90 -12.11 19.85 12.01
#